data_AF-A0A951FYU6-F1
#
_entry.id   AF-A0A951FYU6-F1
#
_cell.length_a   1.000
_cell.length_b   1.000
_cell.length_c   1.000
_cell.angle_alpha   90.00
_cell.angle_beta   90.00
_cell.angle_gamma   90.00
#
_symmetry.space_group_name_H-M   'P 1'
#
loop_
_entity.id
_entity.type
_entity.pdbx_description
1 polymer ?
#
loop_
_entity_poly.entity_id
_entity_poly.type
_entity_poly.pdbx_seq_one_letter_code
_entity_poly.pdbx_strand_id
1 'polypeptide(L)'
;MSESRAVRVSVSGASSLREDVRARAGALGLHGWVRLMDDGTVSAHVEGAPAAVDELVAWLRGKATADAFSERMVRVEGHEQFAVRGVPAGVFVVQEHQATAHHFDLRLELDGVMRSWAVPRGPSMDPAAKRLAVQVDDHELAHNQFEGPTGSGGVIIWDRGSYEQGGRVPWPEALERGHAVFVLHGQKLRGGFALQRTGRGAKPQWLLIKRRDEHARPGSDIVAERPESVQSGLTLGEVIDGG
;
A
#
# COMPACT_ATOMS: atom_id res chain seq x y z
N MET A 1 -14.40 -5.06 -30.50
CA MET A 1 -13.80 -4.70 -29.20
C MET A 1 -12.33 -4.44 -29.47
N SER A 2 -11.81 -3.24 -29.20
CA SER A 2 -10.38 -2.99 -29.39
C SER A 2 -9.61 -3.88 -28.42
N GLU A 3 -8.67 -4.67 -28.92
CA GLU A 3 -7.75 -5.43 -28.09
C GLU A 3 -6.93 -4.45 -27.24
N SER A 4 -6.88 -4.68 -25.93
CA SER A 4 -6.14 -3.84 -24.99
C SER A 4 -4.88 -4.57 -24.57
N ARG A 5 -3.74 -3.89 -24.62
CA ARG A 5 -2.43 -4.40 -24.18
C ARG A 5 -2.04 -3.74 -22.86
N ALA A 6 -1.30 -4.45 -22.01
CA ALA A 6 -0.69 -3.88 -20.82
C ALA A 6 0.80 -4.26 -20.71
N VAL A 7 1.63 -3.31 -20.31
CA VAL A 7 3.05 -3.50 -20.03
C VAL A 7 3.43 -2.86 -18.71
N ARG A 8 4.45 -3.43 -18.05
CA ARG A 8 5.18 -2.76 -16.98
C ARG A 8 6.57 -2.38 -17.50
N VAL A 9 6.90 -1.11 -17.39
CA VAL A 9 8.20 -0.56 -17.77
C VAL A 9 8.90 0.00 -16.53
N SER A 10 10.22 -0.09 -16.49
CA SER A 10 11.03 0.59 -15.48
C SER A 10 12.27 1.21 -16.09
N VAL A 11 12.62 2.41 -15.64
CA VAL A 11 13.80 3.17 -16.05
C VAL A 11 14.60 3.62 -14.83
N SER A 12 15.78 3.05 -14.62
CA SER A 12 16.65 3.40 -13.49
C SER A 12 17.35 4.75 -13.68
N GLY A 13 17.59 5.47 -12.58
CA GLY A 13 18.30 6.76 -12.62
C GLY A 13 17.56 7.90 -13.32
N ALA A 14 16.23 7.80 -13.45
CA ALA A 14 15.42 8.67 -14.30
C ALA A 14 14.32 9.40 -13.54
N SER A 15 14.61 9.81 -12.30
CA SER A 15 13.64 10.41 -11.36
C SER A 15 12.86 11.60 -11.92
N SER A 16 13.45 12.36 -12.83
CA SER A 16 12.82 13.49 -13.53
C SER A 16 11.70 13.09 -14.50
N LEU A 17 11.67 11.84 -14.98
CA LEU A 17 10.71 11.40 -16.00
C LEU A 17 9.29 11.16 -15.49
N ARG A 18 9.06 11.15 -14.17
CA ARG A 18 7.75 10.75 -13.60
C ARG A 18 6.59 11.59 -14.14
N GLU A 19 6.72 12.91 -14.11
CA GLU A 19 5.65 13.81 -14.60
C GLU A 19 5.54 13.77 -16.13
N ASP A 20 6.68 13.67 -16.84
CA ASP A 20 6.70 13.56 -18.30
C ASP A 20 5.98 12.29 -18.79
N VAL A 21 6.18 11.15 -18.10
CA VAL A 21 5.48 9.90 -18.39
C VAL A 21 3.98 10.06 -18.20
N ARG A 22 3.55 10.66 -17.09
CA ARG A 22 2.12 10.91 -16.82
C ARG A 22 1.52 11.79 -17.91
N ALA A 23 2.18 12.89 -18.26
CA ALA A 23 1.71 13.83 -19.28
C ALA A 23 1.60 13.15 -20.65
N ARG A 24 2.63 12.39 -21.06
CA ARG A 24 2.64 11.70 -22.35
C ARG A 24 1.62 10.58 -22.41
N ALA A 25 1.48 9.78 -21.36
CA ALA A 25 0.47 8.73 -21.29
C ALA A 25 -0.95 9.30 -21.39
N GLY A 26 -1.21 10.44 -20.74
CA GLY A 26 -2.47 11.17 -20.87
C GLY A 26 -2.74 11.64 -22.30
N ALA A 27 -1.73 12.18 -22.99
CA ALA A 27 -1.86 12.60 -24.40
C ALA A 27 -2.15 11.42 -25.36
N LEU A 28 -1.69 10.21 -25.01
CA LEU A 28 -1.91 8.99 -25.78
C LEU A 28 -3.21 8.25 -25.43
N GLY A 29 -4.01 8.77 -24.49
CA GLY A 29 -5.24 8.10 -24.02
C GLY A 29 -4.97 6.77 -23.31
N LEU A 30 -3.79 6.61 -22.73
CA LEU A 30 -3.40 5.41 -21.99
C LEU A 30 -3.93 5.47 -20.56
N HIS A 31 -4.11 4.29 -19.96
CA HIS A 31 -4.46 4.14 -18.56
C HIS A 31 -3.35 3.42 -17.80
N GLY A 32 -3.36 3.54 -16.48
CA GLY A 32 -2.37 2.90 -15.63
C GLY A 32 -1.76 3.85 -14.61
N TRP A 33 -0.47 3.70 -14.37
CA TRP A 33 0.22 4.51 -13.38
C TRP A 33 1.71 4.65 -13.67
N VAL A 34 2.32 5.70 -13.13
CA VAL A 34 3.77 5.87 -13.04
C VAL A 34 4.17 6.19 -11.61
N ARG A 35 5.28 5.62 -11.13
CA ARG A 35 5.83 5.84 -9.79
C ARG A 35 7.33 6.06 -9.83
N LEU A 36 7.84 6.81 -8.85
CA LEU A 36 9.26 6.94 -8.58
C LEU A 36 9.62 6.05 -7.38
N MET A 37 10.57 5.15 -7.56
CA MET A 37 11.10 4.27 -6.54
C MET A 37 12.22 4.98 -5.75
N ASP A 38 12.51 4.50 -4.54
CA ASP A 38 13.55 5.07 -3.65
C ASP A 38 14.97 5.02 -4.27
N ASP A 39 15.22 4.06 -5.15
CA ASP A 39 16.49 3.92 -5.89
C ASP A 39 16.60 4.87 -7.11
N GLY A 40 15.62 5.76 -7.30
CA GLY A 40 15.54 6.67 -8.44
C GLY A 40 14.96 6.06 -9.71
N THR A 41 14.46 4.81 -9.66
CA THR A 41 13.81 4.15 -10.80
C THR A 41 12.40 4.70 -11.02
N VAL A 42 12.08 5.09 -12.26
CA VAL A 42 10.69 5.37 -12.66
C VAL A 42 10.07 4.09 -13.20
N SER A 43 9.00 3.60 -12.56
CA SER A 43 8.27 2.41 -12.98
C SER A 43 6.85 2.79 -13.39
N ALA A 44 6.34 2.21 -14.47
CA ALA A 44 4.99 2.48 -14.93
C ALA A 44 4.27 1.21 -15.37
N HIS A 45 3.01 1.07 -14.96
CA HIS A 45 2.04 0.19 -15.60
C HIS A 45 1.31 0.99 -16.66
N VAL A 46 1.30 0.49 -17.88
CA VAL A 46 0.71 1.18 -19.02
C VAL A 46 -0.21 0.21 -19.71
N GLU A 47 -1.47 0.59 -19.89
CA GLU A 47 -2.42 -0.20 -20.64
C GLU A 47 -3.32 0.64 -21.55
N GLY A 48 -3.70 0.08 -22.69
CA GLY A 48 -4.54 0.73 -23.69
C GLY A 48 -4.36 0.13 -25.08
N ALA A 49 -4.60 0.94 -26.11
CA ALA A 49 -4.45 0.53 -27.50
C ALA A 49 -2.98 0.12 -27.77
N PRO A 50 -2.69 -1.02 -28.42
CA PRO A 50 -1.33 -1.51 -28.61
C PRO A 50 -0.37 -0.48 -29.21
N ALA A 51 -0.80 0.25 -30.25
CA ALA A 51 0.02 1.28 -30.88
C ALA A 51 0.39 2.44 -29.94
N ALA A 52 -0.54 2.85 -29.08
CA ALA A 52 -0.28 3.90 -28.08
C ALA A 52 0.69 3.40 -27.00
N VAL A 53 0.54 2.14 -26.57
CA VAL A 53 1.47 1.50 -25.63
C VAL A 53 2.88 1.45 -26.23
N ASP A 54 3.01 0.99 -27.48
CA ASP A 54 4.28 0.93 -28.20
C ASP A 54 4.94 2.31 -28.33
N GLU A 55 4.15 3.36 -28.59
CA GLU A 55 4.67 4.71 -28.69
C GLU A 55 5.26 5.21 -27.36
N LEU A 56 4.55 5.01 -26.25
CA LEU A 56 5.06 5.42 -24.93
C LEU A 56 6.32 4.63 -24.54
N VAL A 57 6.34 3.32 -24.81
CA VAL A 57 7.47 2.43 -24.56
C VAL A 57 8.70 2.87 -25.37
N ALA A 58 8.53 3.15 -26.67
CA ALA A 58 9.60 3.60 -27.54
C ALA A 58 10.18 4.94 -27.08
N TRP A 59 9.30 5.87 -26.68
CA TRP A 59 9.73 7.16 -26.12
C TRP A 59 10.53 6.97 -24.82
N LEU A 60 10.05 6.15 -23.88
CA LEU A 60 10.75 5.86 -22.63
C LEU A 60 12.12 5.20 -22.88
N ARG A 61 12.19 4.25 -23.81
CA ARG A 61 13.44 3.59 -24.19
C ARG A 61 14.48 4.59 -24.72
N GLY A 62 14.05 5.60 -25.48
CA GLY A 62 14.91 6.68 -25.95
C GLY A 62 15.39 7.65 -24.86
N LYS A 63 14.83 7.59 -23.64
CA LYS A 63 15.24 8.39 -22.48
C LYS A 63 16.18 7.64 -21.53
N ALA A 64 16.47 6.37 -21.80
CA ALA A 64 17.24 5.49 -20.93
C ALA A 64 18.52 5.00 -21.63
N THR A 65 19.55 4.66 -20.86
CA THR A 65 20.60 3.76 -21.36
C THR A 65 20.03 2.34 -21.48
N ALA A 66 20.62 1.50 -22.34
CA ALA A 66 20.10 0.15 -22.60
C ALA A 66 19.96 -0.68 -21.32
N ASP A 67 20.94 -0.61 -20.41
CA ASP A 67 20.96 -1.38 -19.16
C ASP A 67 20.04 -0.81 -18.07
N ALA A 68 19.54 0.42 -18.25
CA ALA A 68 18.64 1.07 -17.31
C ALA A 68 17.16 0.86 -17.63
N PHE A 69 16.83 0.23 -18.76
CA PHE A 69 15.45 0.05 -19.21
C PHE A 69 15.00 -1.41 -19.11
N SER A 70 13.82 -1.64 -18.54
CA SER A 70 13.13 -2.93 -18.58
C SER A 70 11.68 -2.78 -19.01
N GLU A 71 11.18 -3.78 -19.73
CA GLU A 71 9.80 -3.89 -20.19
C GLU A 71 9.33 -5.32 -20.01
N ARG A 72 8.11 -5.51 -19.47
CA ARG A 72 7.48 -6.81 -19.35
C ARG A 72 5.99 -6.71 -19.65
N MET A 73 5.46 -7.61 -20.47
CA MET A 73 4.02 -7.72 -20.68
C MET A 73 3.31 -8.17 -19.41
N VAL A 74 2.20 -7.52 -19.07
CA VAL A 74 1.38 -7.83 -17.89
C VAL A 74 -0.09 -7.95 -18.27
N ARG A 75 -0.93 -8.39 -17.33
CA ARG A 75 -2.38 -8.42 -17.54
C ARG A 75 -2.95 -7.00 -17.44
N VAL A 76 -4.00 -6.75 -18.20
CA VAL A 76 -4.82 -5.53 -18.04
C VAL A 76 -5.44 -5.55 -16.64
N GLU A 77 -5.24 -4.46 -15.91
CA GLU A 77 -5.72 -4.27 -14.53
C GLU A 77 -7.01 -3.45 -14.49
N GLY A 78 -7.40 -2.79 -15.59
CA GLY A 78 -8.67 -2.07 -15.72
C GLY A 78 -8.63 -0.67 -15.10
N HIS A 79 -7.50 0.02 -15.23
CA HIS A 79 -7.36 1.41 -14.78
C HIS A 79 -8.22 2.32 -15.65
N GLU A 80 -8.95 3.23 -15.01
CA GLU A 80 -9.85 4.18 -15.70
C GLU A 80 -9.15 5.51 -16.04
N GLN A 81 -7.91 5.71 -15.58
CA GLN A 81 -7.08 6.89 -15.84
C GLN A 81 -5.59 6.54 -15.70
N PHE A 82 -4.72 7.41 -16.22
CA PHE A 82 -3.28 7.36 -15.92
C PHE A 82 -2.97 8.23 -14.71
N ALA A 83 -2.40 7.65 -13.65
CA ALA A 83 -2.12 8.36 -12.40
C ALA A 83 -0.64 8.34 -12.02
N VAL A 84 -0.15 9.41 -11.38
CA VAL A 84 1.10 9.32 -10.63
C VAL A 84 0.80 8.60 -9.31
N ARG A 85 1.54 7.52 -9.04
CA ARG A 85 1.56 6.78 -7.77
C ARG A 85 2.92 6.99 -7.10
N GLY A 86 3.01 6.69 -5.81
CA GLY A 86 4.30 6.66 -5.12
C GLY A 86 4.97 8.02 -4.99
N VAL A 87 4.30 8.99 -4.38
CA VAL A 87 5.05 9.83 -3.43
C VAL A 87 5.06 9.00 -2.15
N PRO A 88 6.24 8.53 -1.66
CA PRO A 88 6.34 7.95 -0.34
C PRO A 88 5.65 8.88 0.65
N ALA A 89 4.60 8.39 1.28
CA ALA A 89 3.77 9.20 2.17
C ALA A 89 4.30 9.19 3.60
N GLY A 90 5.16 8.22 3.92
CA GLY A 90 5.75 8.01 5.22
C GLY A 90 5.87 6.53 5.52
N VAL A 91 5.95 6.20 6.81
CA VAL A 91 5.99 4.83 7.28
C VAL A 91 4.61 4.31 7.69
N PHE A 92 4.49 2.99 7.71
CA PHE A 92 3.39 2.31 8.38
C PHE A 92 3.92 1.29 9.38
N VAL A 93 3.08 1.00 10.37
CA VAL A 93 3.29 -0.12 11.28
C VAL A 93 1.97 -0.85 11.50
N VAL A 94 2.05 -2.16 11.68
CA VAL A 94 0.97 -2.97 12.23
C VAL A 94 1.48 -3.58 13.52
N GLN A 95 0.91 -3.19 14.65
CA GLN A 95 1.19 -3.80 15.94
C GLN A 95 0.11 -4.84 16.25
N GLU A 96 0.50 -6.04 16.68
CA GLU A 96 -0.44 -6.99 17.27
C GLU A 96 -0.44 -6.77 18.77
N HIS A 97 -1.63 -6.61 19.35
CA HIS A 97 -1.81 -6.13 20.71
C HIS A 97 -2.76 -7.04 21.48
N GLN A 98 -2.25 -7.63 22.55
CA GLN A 98 -3.06 -8.26 23.58
C GLN A 98 -3.26 -7.26 24.72
N ALA A 99 -4.45 -6.67 24.78
CA ALA A 99 -4.90 -5.88 25.92
C ALA A 99 -6.11 -6.59 26.56
N THR A 100 -7.18 -5.85 26.89
CA THR A 100 -8.47 -6.44 27.27
C THR A 100 -9.08 -7.31 26.16
N ALA A 101 -8.76 -7.00 24.90
CA ALA A 101 -9.09 -7.80 23.74
C ALA A 101 -7.90 -7.85 22.78
N HIS A 102 -7.72 -8.99 22.13
CA HIS A 102 -6.77 -9.18 21.03
C HIS A 102 -7.21 -8.35 19.81
N HIS A 103 -6.28 -7.60 19.23
CA HIS A 103 -6.49 -6.85 18.00
C HIS A 103 -5.16 -6.46 17.34
N PHE A 104 -5.25 -5.86 16.15
CA PHE A 104 -4.10 -5.30 15.44
C PHE A 104 -4.28 -3.79 15.25
N ASP A 105 -3.31 -2.98 15.60
CA ASP A 105 -3.31 -1.56 15.34
C ASP A 105 -2.59 -1.28 14.00
N LEU A 106 -3.36 -0.93 12.96
CA LEU A 106 -2.81 -0.40 11.71
C LEU A 106 -2.59 1.10 11.86
N ARG A 107 -1.37 1.54 11.58
CA ARG A 107 -0.99 2.95 11.68
C ARG A 107 -0.30 3.44 10.41
N LEU A 108 -0.73 4.59 9.91
CA LEU A 108 -0.16 5.26 8.73
C LEU A 108 0.33 6.66 9.13
N GLU A 109 1.59 6.96 8.86
CA GLU A 109 2.16 8.30 9.10
C GLU A 109 1.54 9.34 8.16
N LEU A 110 0.94 10.40 8.69
CA LEU A 110 0.39 11.50 7.91
C LEU A 110 0.53 12.80 8.72
N ASP A 111 1.09 13.84 8.10
CA ASP A 111 1.27 15.16 8.71
C ASP A 111 1.97 15.11 10.09
N GLY A 112 2.97 14.24 10.23
CA GLY A 112 3.77 14.10 11.46
C GLY A 112 3.12 13.32 12.60
N VAL A 113 1.97 12.68 12.37
CA VAL A 113 1.30 11.80 13.34
C VAL A 113 0.93 10.45 12.73
N MET A 114 0.67 9.46 13.59
CA MET A 114 0.24 8.13 13.17
C MET A 114 -1.28 8.03 13.20
N ARG A 115 -1.92 8.17 12.03
CA ARG A 115 -3.35 7.89 11.87
C ARG A 115 -3.58 6.41 12.13
N SER A 116 -4.45 6.10 13.09
CA SER A 116 -4.49 4.76 13.70
C SER A 116 -5.88 4.13 13.63
N TRP A 117 -5.90 2.83 13.38
CA TRP A 117 -7.10 2.00 13.39
C TRP A 117 -6.86 0.67 14.09
N ALA A 118 -7.72 0.34 15.06
CA ALA A 118 -7.79 -0.98 15.65
C ALA A 118 -8.56 -1.94 14.71
N VAL A 119 -7.96 -3.07 14.37
CA VAL A 119 -8.45 -4.09 13.44
C VAL A 119 -8.58 -5.41 14.20
N PRO A 120 -9.77 -5.71 14.78
CA PRO A 120 -9.92 -6.81 15.74
C PRO A 120 -9.54 -8.20 15.20
N ARG A 121 -9.73 -8.45 13.91
CA ARG A 121 -9.37 -9.72 13.26
C ARG A 121 -8.13 -9.62 12.38
N GLY A 122 -7.33 -8.57 12.55
CA GLY A 122 -6.16 -8.27 11.73
C GLY A 122 -6.46 -7.97 10.27
N PRO A 123 -5.41 -7.60 9.50
CA PRO A 123 -5.51 -7.39 8.06
C PRO A 123 -5.82 -8.70 7.30
N SER A 124 -6.09 -8.61 5.99
CA SER A 124 -6.18 -9.78 5.11
C SER A 124 -5.52 -9.47 3.78
N MET A 125 -4.94 -10.50 3.16
CA MET A 125 -4.46 -10.45 1.78
C MET A 125 -5.51 -10.95 0.79
N ASP A 126 -6.69 -11.38 1.26
CA ASP A 126 -7.83 -11.76 0.42
C ASP A 126 -8.70 -10.53 0.09
N PRO A 127 -8.86 -10.14 -1.20
CA PRO A 127 -9.73 -9.04 -1.60
C PRO A 127 -11.22 -9.23 -1.27
N ALA A 128 -11.68 -10.45 -1.00
CA ALA A 128 -13.05 -10.73 -0.58
C ALA A 128 -13.27 -10.49 0.92
N ALA A 129 -12.21 -10.48 1.73
CA ALA A 129 -12.29 -10.33 3.17
C ALA A 129 -12.31 -8.84 3.58
N LYS A 130 -13.49 -8.34 3.97
CA LYS A 130 -13.65 -6.98 4.51
C LYS A 130 -13.38 -7.00 6.01
N ARG A 131 -12.30 -6.35 6.46
CA ARG A 131 -11.91 -6.30 7.89
C ARG A 131 -12.44 -5.02 8.52
N LEU A 132 -13.13 -5.14 9.66
CA LEU A 132 -13.51 -3.97 10.47
C LEU A 132 -12.24 -3.28 10.97
N ALA A 133 -12.17 -1.97 10.80
CA ALA A 133 -11.11 -1.10 11.28
C ALA A 133 -11.76 0.07 12.04
N VAL A 134 -11.57 0.15 13.35
CA VAL A 134 -12.14 1.20 14.19
C VAL A 134 -11.08 2.28 14.36
N GLN A 135 -11.39 3.50 13.93
CA GLN A 135 -10.46 4.62 14.09
C GLN A 135 -10.28 4.94 15.57
N VAL A 136 -9.03 5.09 15.98
CA VAL A 136 -8.62 5.48 17.35
C VAL A 136 -7.82 6.78 17.28
N ASP A 137 -7.46 7.33 18.44
CA ASP A 137 -6.70 8.57 18.53
C ASP A 137 -5.35 8.45 17.79
N ASP A 138 -4.86 9.58 17.28
CA ASP A 138 -3.55 9.62 16.63
C ASP A 138 -2.45 9.31 17.65
N HIS A 139 -1.36 8.69 17.18
CA HIS A 139 -0.21 8.38 18.03
C HIS A 139 1.04 9.10 17.53
N GLU A 140 1.99 9.34 18.44
CA GLU A 140 3.32 9.85 18.07
C GLU A 140 4.13 8.76 17.34
N LEU A 141 5.04 9.17 16.45
CA LEU A 141 5.89 8.24 15.69
C LEU A 141 6.74 7.32 16.59
N ALA A 142 7.16 7.81 17.75
CA ALA A 142 7.94 7.04 18.72
C ALA A 142 7.20 5.77 19.20
N HIS A 143 5.86 5.80 19.21
CA HIS A 143 5.03 4.67 19.63
C HIS A 143 5.17 3.44 18.72
N ASN A 144 5.58 3.63 17.47
CA ASN A 144 5.72 2.56 16.47
C ASN A 144 6.89 1.61 16.76
N GLN A 145 7.78 1.93 17.69
CA GLN A 145 8.99 1.17 17.99
C GLN A 145 8.83 0.23 19.18
N PHE A 146 7.71 0.34 19.90
CA PHE A 146 7.49 -0.46 21.10
C PHE A 146 7.08 -1.89 20.77
N GLU A 147 7.78 -2.82 21.40
CA GLU A 147 7.51 -4.25 21.46
C GLU A 147 7.89 -4.75 22.86
N GLY A 148 7.03 -5.53 23.50
CA GLY A 148 7.26 -6.04 24.84
C GLY A 148 5.97 -6.32 25.63
N PRO A 149 6.12 -6.86 26.85
CA PRO A 149 5.01 -7.04 27.77
C PRO A 149 4.42 -5.68 28.20
N THR A 150 3.12 -5.68 28.47
CA THR A 150 2.38 -4.56 29.04
C THR A 150 1.70 -5.01 30.33
N GLY A 151 1.14 -4.07 31.11
CA GLY A 151 0.49 -4.41 32.38
C GLY A 151 -0.72 -5.37 32.25
N SER A 152 -1.29 -5.56 31.05
CA SER A 152 -2.45 -6.42 30.80
C SER A 152 -2.30 -7.35 29.59
N GLY A 153 -1.07 -7.55 29.12
CA GLY A 153 -0.76 -8.43 28.00
C GLY A 153 0.57 -8.03 27.35
N GLY A 154 0.56 -7.75 26.05
CA GLY A 154 1.78 -7.46 25.30
C GLY A 154 1.53 -6.85 23.94
N VAL A 155 2.58 -6.33 23.33
CA VAL A 155 2.57 -5.77 21.98
C VAL A 155 3.75 -6.32 21.20
N ILE A 156 3.52 -6.70 19.95
CA ILE A 156 4.59 -6.97 18.98
C ILE A 156 4.45 -6.10 17.73
N ILE A 157 5.57 -5.81 17.08
CA ILE A 157 5.58 -5.20 15.75
C ILE A 157 5.35 -6.31 14.73
N TRP A 158 4.08 -6.54 14.40
CA TRP A 158 3.67 -7.63 13.50
C TRP A 158 4.04 -7.37 12.04
N ASP A 159 4.01 -6.13 11.57
CA ASP A 159 4.57 -5.73 10.26
C ASP A 159 4.99 -4.26 10.28
N ARG A 160 5.91 -3.86 9.40
CA ARG A 160 6.30 -2.47 9.20
C ARG A 160 6.91 -2.26 7.82
N GLY A 161 6.86 -1.02 7.34
CA GLY A 161 7.52 -0.62 6.10
C GLY A 161 7.15 0.81 5.70
N SER A 162 7.37 1.13 4.44
CA SER A 162 6.87 2.37 3.83
C SER A 162 5.49 2.17 3.23
N TYR A 163 4.78 3.28 3.01
CA TYR A 163 3.54 3.25 2.26
C TYR A 163 3.43 4.42 1.28
N GLU A 164 2.65 4.22 0.24
CA GLU A 164 2.31 5.24 -0.75
C GLU A 164 0.83 5.61 -0.60
N GLN A 165 0.52 6.90 -0.61
CA GLN A 165 -0.85 7.36 -0.79
C GLN A 165 -1.30 7.14 -2.24
N GLY A 166 -2.51 6.64 -2.42
CA GLY A 166 -3.12 6.38 -3.72
C GLY A 166 -4.55 6.89 -3.82
N GLY A 167 -5.18 6.60 -4.95
CA GLY A 167 -6.52 7.08 -5.27
C GLY A 167 -6.51 8.41 -6.02
N ARG A 168 -7.71 8.94 -6.31
CA ARG A 168 -7.89 10.17 -7.09
C ARG A 168 -7.95 11.43 -6.22
N VAL A 169 -8.22 11.26 -4.93
CA VAL A 169 -8.33 12.35 -3.96
C VAL A 169 -7.03 12.38 -3.14
N PRO A 170 -6.38 13.55 -3.01
CA PRO A 170 -5.19 13.67 -2.17
C PRO A 170 -5.52 13.44 -0.70
N TRP A 171 -4.52 13.06 0.08
CA TRP A 171 -4.64 13.05 1.54
C TRP A 171 -4.30 14.45 2.07
N PRO A 172 -4.89 14.90 3.21
CA PRO A 172 -5.80 14.18 4.10
C PRO A 172 -7.26 14.08 3.62
N GLU A 173 -7.65 14.81 2.56
CA GLU A 173 -9.03 14.90 2.09
C GLU A 173 -9.68 13.53 1.79
N ALA A 174 -8.92 12.55 1.30
CA ALA A 174 -9.39 11.18 1.09
C ALA A 174 -9.95 10.53 2.38
N LEU A 175 -9.28 10.74 3.52
CA LEU A 175 -9.75 10.27 4.82
C LEU A 175 -11.01 11.03 5.25
N GLU A 176 -11.05 12.35 5.07
CA GLU A 176 -12.23 13.16 5.41
C GLU A 176 -13.47 12.72 4.61
N ARG A 177 -13.30 12.43 3.32
CA ARG A 177 -14.35 11.88 2.45
C ARG A 177 -14.74 10.44 2.82
N GLY A 178 -13.88 9.71 3.53
CA GLY A 178 -14.15 8.36 4.00
C GLY A 178 -13.82 7.26 3.01
N HIS A 179 -12.96 7.58 2.04
CA HIS A 179 -12.44 6.59 1.11
C HIS A 179 -10.99 6.93 0.79
N ALA A 180 -10.08 6.12 1.34
CA ALA A 180 -8.66 6.32 1.19
C ALA A 180 -8.03 5.06 0.61
N VAL A 181 -7.22 5.21 -0.43
CA VAL A 181 -6.51 4.13 -1.10
C VAL A 181 -5.02 4.33 -0.87
N PHE A 182 -4.29 3.25 -0.63
CA PHE A 182 -2.86 3.30 -0.35
C PHE A 182 -2.19 1.98 -0.76
N VAL A 183 -0.87 1.99 -0.88
CA VAL A 183 -0.05 0.81 -1.19
C VAL A 183 0.90 0.59 -0.04
N LEU A 184 0.92 -0.63 0.52
CA LEU A 184 1.85 -1.01 1.58
C LEU A 184 3.07 -1.71 1.00
N HIS A 185 4.24 -1.38 1.56
CA HIS A 185 5.53 -1.99 1.23
C HIS A 185 6.14 -2.64 2.48
N GLY A 186 5.40 -3.56 3.09
CA GLY A 186 5.80 -4.31 4.28
C GLY A 186 6.56 -5.59 4.00
N GLN A 187 6.88 -6.30 5.07
CA GLN A 187 7.39 -7.67 4.98
C GLN A 187 6.23 -8.66 4.74
N LYS A 188 5.08 -8.43 5.39
CA LYS A 188 3.89 -9.29 5.29
C LYS A 188 2.81 -8.69 4.40
N LEU A 189 2.50 -7.41 4.58
CA LEU A 189 1.49 -6.70 3.81
C LEU A 189 2.13 -5.97 2.63
N ARG A 190 1.72 -6.36 1.41
CA ARG A 190 2.20 -5.75 0.16
C ARG A 190 1.06 -5.42 -0.79
N GLY A 191 1.24 -4.38 -1.59
CA GLY A 191 0.29 -3.98 -2.62
C GLY A 191 -0.81 -3.07 -2.10
N GLY A 192 -1.85 -2.89 -2.91
CA GLY A 192 -2.91 -1.92 -2.69
C GLY A 192 -3.92 -2.36 -1.62
N PHE A 193 -4.35 -1.40 -0.82
CA PHE A 193 -5.40 -1.48 0.19
C PHE A 193 -6.33 -0.26 0.08
N ALA A 194 -7.51 -0.37 0.68
CA ALA A 194 -8.43 0.73 0.86
C ALA A 194 -9.02 0.74 2.27
N LEU A 195 -9.19 1.93 2.83
CA LEU A 195 -10.02 2.21 3.98
C LEU A 195 -11.33 2.87 3.51
N GLN A 196 -12.47 2.27 3.85
CA GLN A 196 -13.79 2.80 3.53
C GLN A 196 -14.62 2.98 4.79
N ARG A 197 -15.01 4.22 5.11
CA ARG A 197 -15.78 4.53 6.31
C ARG A 197 -17.24 4.11 6.13
N THR A 198 -17.76 3.35 7.09
CA THR A 198 -19.14 2.84 7.12
C THR A 198 -19.97 3.44 8.25
N GLY A 199 -19.33 3.98 9.31
CA GLY A 199 -20.01 4.61 10.43
C GLY A 199 -19.30 5.87 10.91
N ARG A 200 -20.07 6.91 11.24
CA ARG A 200 -19.59 8.14 11.89
C ARG A 200 -19.93 8.10 13.38
N GLY A 201 -19.16 8.80 14.20
CA GLY A 201 -19.38 8.89 15.65
C GLY A 201 -18.06 9.07 16.41
N ALA A 202 -18.10 8.92 17.73
CA ALA A 202 -16.92 9.05 18.59
C ALA A 202 -15.80 8.03 18.26
N LYS A 203 -16.17 6.87 17.70
CA LYS A 203 -15.24 5.87 17.17
C LYS A 203 -15.65 5.53 15.73
N PRO A 204 -15.18 6.30 14.74
CA PRO A 204 -15.53 6.07 13.34
C PRO A 204 -15.21 4.63 12.90
N GLN A 205 -16.16 3.98 12.25
CA GLN A 205 -16.00 2.61 11.76
C GLN A 205 -15.64 2.60 10.29
N TRP A 206 -14.62 1.82 9.95
CA TRP A 206 -14.07 1.65 8.62
C TRP A 206 -14.00 0.18 8.24
N LEU A 207 -13.88 -0.06 6.95
CA LEU A 207 -13.48 -1.34 6.38
C LEU A 207 -12.09 -1.21 5.77
N LEU A 208 -11.16 -2.03 6.23
CA LEU A 208 -9.88 -2.28 5.58
C LEU A 208 -10.06 -3.41 4.55
N ILE A 209 -9.73 -3.13 3.30
CA ILE A 209 -10.00 -4.02 2.16
C ILE A 209 -8.74 -4.13 1.30
N LYS A 210 -8.26 -5.35 1.06
CA LYS A 210 -7.19 -5.62 0.09
C LYS A 210 -7.69 -5.36 -1.33
N ARG A 211 -6.92 -4.63 -2.13
CA ARG A 211 -7.20 -4.43 -3.57
C ARG A 211 -6.78 -5.68 -4.36
N ARG A 212 -7.48 -5.93 -5.47
CA ARG A 212 -7.04 -6.94 -6.45
C ARG A 212 -5.81 -6.41 -7.19
N ASP A 213 -4.68 -7.07 -6.98
CA ASP A 213 -3.39 -6.81 -7.64
C ASP A 213 -2.52 -8.08 -7.57
N GLU A 214 -1.27 -8.00 -8.03
CA GLU A 214 -0.33 -9.13 -8.05
C GLU A 214 0.02 -9.70 -6.66
N HIS A 215 -0.24 -8.96 -5.59
CA HIS A 215 0.03 -9.40 -4.22
C HIS A 215 -1.22 -9.98 -3.52
N ALA A 216 -2.40 -9.91 -4.15
CA ALA A 216 -3.61 -10.48 -3.59
C ALA A 216 -3.50 -12.01 -3.43
N ARG A 217 -3.92 -12.53 -2.27
CA ARG A 217 -3.91 -13.95 -1.92
C ARG A 217 -5.31 -14.40 -1.46
N PRO A 218 -6.22 -14.72 -2.39
CA PRO A 218 -7.56 -15.24 -2.07
C PRO A 218 -7.48 -16.47 -1.17
N GLY A 219 -8.31 -16.52 -0.11
CA GLY A 219 -8.36 -17.61 0.85
C GLY A 219 -7.22 -17.67 1.88
N SER A 220 -6.22 -16.79 1.80
CA SER A 220 -5.11 -16.77 2.78
C SER A 220 -5.55 -16.20 4.13
N ASP A 221 -4.93 -16.72 5.20
CA ASP A 221 -4.99 -16.11 6.53
C ASP A 221 -3.59 -15.68 6.95
N ILE A 222 -3.18 -14.51 6.47
CA ILE A 222 -1.83 -13.98 6.70
C ILE A 222 -1.49 -13.84 8.19
N VAL A 223 -2.48 -13.62 9.05
CA VAL A 223 -2.27 -13.48 10.50
C VAL A 223 -1.86 -14.81 11.11
N ALA A 224 -2.53 -15.90 10.74
CA ALA A 224 -2.20 -17.25 11.21
C ALA A 224 -0.93 -17.80 10.55
N GLU A 225 -0.70 -17.49 9.27
CA GLU A 225 0.46 -17.96 8.52
C GLU A 225 1.78 -17.31 8.95
N ARG A 226 1.72 -16.07 9.46
CA ARG A 226 2.88 -15.24 9.82
C ARG A 226 2.63 -14.52 11.15
N PRO A 227 2.55 -15.23 12.30
CA PRO A 227 2.21 -14.65 13.60
C PRO A 227 3.37 -13.89 14.28
N GLU A 228 4.60 -14.03 13.78
CA GLU A 228 5.81 -13.56 14.46
C GLU A 228 6.08 -12.07 14.29
N SER A 229 6.78 -11.45 15.23
CA SER A 229 7.29 -10.09 15.11
C SER A 229 8.26 -9.98 13.93
N VAL A 230 8.16 -8.90 13.15
CA VAL A 230 9.18 -8.56 12.14
C VAL A 230 10.42 -7.90 12.74
N GLN A 231 10.42 -7.62 14.04
CA GLN A 231 11.53 -7.06 14.79
C GLN A 231 12.32 -8.13 15.54
N SER A 232 11.67 -8.94 16.36
CA SER A 232 12.35 -9.97 17.18
C SER A 232 12.27 -11.39 16.60
N GLY A 233 11.30 -11.66 15.73
CA GLY A 233 10.95 -13.02 15.31
C GLY A 233 10.13 -13.81 16.33
N LEU A 234 9.77 -13.22 17.47
CA LEU A 234 8.94 -13.86 18.50
C LEU A 234 7.45 -13.66 18.22
N THR A 235 6.64 -14.62 18.61
CA THR A 235 5.18 -14.47 18.67
C THR A 235 4.76 -13.64 19.87
N LEU A 236 3.52 -13.12 19.84
CA LEU A 236 2.97 -12.34 20.95
C LEU A 236 2.93 -13.13 22.27
N GLY A 237 2.61 -14.43 22.22
CA GLY A 237 2.62 -15.30 23.39
C GLY A 237 4.01 -15.42 24.00
N GLU A 238 5.04 -15.65 23.17
CA GLU A 238 6.43 -15.72 23.65
C GLU A 238 6.92 -14.41 24.27
N VAL A 239 6.48 -13.26 23.76
CA VAL A 239 6.80 -11.94 24.35
C VAL A 239 6.11 -11.73 25.69
N ILE A 240 4.87 -12.23 25.86
CA ILE A 240 4.13 -12.12 27.13
C ILE A 240 4.72 -13.07 28.18
N ASP A 241 5.02 -14.31 27.79
CA ASP A 241 5.49 -15.36 28.71
C ASP A 241 6.97 -15.20 29.09
N GLY A 242 7.77 -14.57 28.22
CA GLY A 242 9.19 -14.32 28.45
C GLY A 242 9.52 -13.00 29.17
N GLY A 243 8.50 -12.21 29.52
CA GLY A 243 8.59 -10.90 30.16
C GLY A 243 8.69 -10.90 31.69
#